data_AF-A9V270-F1
#
_entry.id   AF-A9V270-F1
#
_cell.length_a   1.000
_cell.length_b   1.000
_cell.length_c   1.000
_cell.angle_alpha   90.00
_cell.angle_beta   90.00
_cell.angle_gamma   90.00
#
_symmetry.space_group_name_H-M   'P 1'
#
loop_
_entity.id
_entity.type
_entity.pdbx_description
1 polymer ?
#
loop_
_entity_poly.entity_id
_entity_poly.type
_entity_poly.pdbx_seq_one_letter_code
_entity_poly.pdbx_strand_id
1 'polypeptide(L)'
;MNPGAGYESRTDLPFETILRPDAPAVPYRRRKNERKSVIHWGQRKLLLCEIEFLLLHGDKAPLVVYAGAAPGPHVKILMGMFPKHSFVCVDPAPFSKQLVENDRLILRQEMFTDDVAREFADRDVLFLSDIRSADPDIMDEKEVDSQVVADQEAQMRWHLLMKAKASLLKFRLSWKEGITNYLKGDIYLPIWGPMTTTEARLLVEGTEMQGYDNQKYEQQMFFFNTVARVARYEHDVKAVGIDFCYDCRAEVEVLRRYIKQERTADLSAEELAERVGRLSERISRELGHRTLADGNSDPGVRKQGIIQRQYIAGKPAYAKRKQHEAQYSNTAQRLMAGMGYKQGKGLGREAQGAAEPILESSQIGRRGLGFSLAGHRFDAEKEGAVNHDQNLDESGEKPAKTAKPMAFELAGQTLSTVGQVASDLSTGEPPAQRTKIQNEHETEASEQGASGDDAKPLSPSHSQAETAKKEDGEI
;
A
#
# COMPACT_ATOMS: atom_id res chain seq x y z
N MET A 1 19.50 -13.46 28.60
CA MET A 1 18.17 -14.12 28.58
C MET A 1 17.32 -13.54 29.72
N ASN A 2 15.99 -13.57 29.64
CA ASN A 2 15.11 -13.12 30.72
C ASN A 2 13.97 -14.14 30.93
N PRO A 3 14.09 -15.09 31.88
CA PRO A 3 13.16 -16.21 32.00
C PRO A 3 11.69 -15.81 32.20
N GLY A 4 11.43 -14.70 32.88
CA GLY A 4 10.06 -14.19 33.10
C GLY A 4 9.39 -13.57 31.88
N ALA A 5 10.04 -13.55 30.70
CA ALA A 5 9.48 -12.94 29.49
C ALA A 5 8.58 -13.87 28.67
N GLY A 6 8.71 -15.21 28.81
CA GLY A 6 7.94 -16.19 28.04
C GLY A 6 8.38 -16.43 26.59
N TYR A 7 9.60 -16.01 26.22
CA TYR A 7 10.18 -16.24 24.88
C TYR A 7 11.62 -16.73 24.97
N GLU A 8 11.97 -17.64 24.08
CA GLU A 8 13.35 -18.01 23.77
C GLU A 8 13.88 -17.11 22.65
N SER A 9 15.06 -16.51 22.85
CA SER A 9 15.68 -15.62 21.86
C SER A 9 16.56 -16.44 20.92
N ARG A 10 15.93 -17.04 19.92
CA ARG A 10 16.58 -17.84 18.88
C ARG A 10 17.47 -16.99 17.96
N THR A 11 18.53 -17.61 17.43
CA THR A 11 19.52 -17.02 16.49
C THR A 11 19.77 -17.93 15.28
N ASP A 12 19.06 -19.06 15.20
CA ASP A 12 19.28 -20.19 14.30
C ASP A 12 18.18 -20.32 13.22
N LEU A 13 17.25 -19.36 13.18
CA LEU A 13 16.17 -19.32 12.19
C LEU A 13 16.60 -18.56 10.94
N PRO A 14 16.19 -19.00 9.73
CA PRO A 14 16.40 -18.25 8.51
C PRO A 14 15.65 -16.91 8.56
N PHE A 15 16.22 -15.89 7.91
CA PHE A 15 15.55 -14.63 7.67
C PHE A 15 14.76 -14.72 6.37
N GLU A 16 13.43 -14.70 6.45
CA GLU A 16 12.51 -14.80 5.31
C GLU A 16 11.51 -13.65 5.35
N THR A 17 11.39 -12.88 4.26
CA THR A 17 10.36 -11.82 4.14
C THR A 17 9.06 -12.29 3.49
N ILE A 18 9.06 -13.46 2.85
CA ILE A 18 7.90 -14.07 2.19
C ILE A 18 7.51 -15.34 2.96
N LEU A 19 6.22 -15.49 3.27
CA LEU A 19 5.69 -16.68 3.91
C LEU A 19 5.60 -17.83 2.90
N ARG A 20 6.49 -18.81 3.03
CA ARG A 20 6.55 -19.96 2.12
C ARG A 20 5.47 -21.02 2.42
N PRO A 21 5.04 -21.83 1.42
CA PRO A 21 4.08 -22.91 1.63
C PRO A 21 4.54 -23.99 2.62
N ASP A 22 5.84 -24.14 2.86
CA ASP A 22 6.47 -25.06 3.80
C ASP A 22 6.94 -24.41 5.10
N ALA A 23 6.74 -23.09 5.27
CA ALA A 23 7.17 -22.36 6.45
C ALA A 23 6.55 -22.96 7.75
N PRO A 24 7.29 -22.99 8.88
CA PRO A 24 6.82 -23.69 10.08
C PRO A 24 5.52 -23.13 10.64
N ALA A 25 4.72 -24.03 11.22
CA ALA A 25 3.40 -23.73 11.79
C ALA A 25 3.31 -24.22 13.24
N VAL A 26 2.57 -23.52 14.09
CA VAL A 26 2.18 -24.00 15.43
C VAL A 26 0.70 -23.72 15.70
N PRO A 27 -0.04 -24.63 16.38
CA PRO A 27 -1.45 -24.43 16.72
C PRO A 27 -1.70 -23.09 17.40
N TYR A 28 -2.69 -22.35 16.91
CA TYR A 28 -3.03 -21.04 17.46
C TYR A 28 -3.52 -21.15 18.92
N ARG A 29 -3.03 -20.24 19.76
CA ARG A 29 -3.53 -20.07 21.13
C ARG A 29 -3.61 -18.59 21.50
N ARG A 30 -4.68 -18.21 22.20
CA ARG A 30 -4.96 -16.79 22.50
C ARG A 30 -3.97 -16.24 23.52
N ARG A 31 -3.04 -15.39 23.06
CA ARG A 31 -1.96 -14.74 23.84
C ARG A 31 -2.49 -13.71 24.86
N LYS A 32 -3.18 -14.18 25.90
CA LYS A 32 -3.53 -13.45 27.13
C LYS A 32 -2.31 -13.42 28.07
N ASN A 33 -2.17 -12.38 28.88
CA ASN A 33 -1.17 -12.21 29.95
C ASN A 33 0.33 -12.29 29.53
N GLU A 34 0.64 -12.49 28.25
CA GLU A 34 1.99 -12.43 27.71
C GLU A 34 2.46 -10.98 27.47
N ARG A 35 3.70 -10.67 27.86
CA ARG A 35 4.41 -9.46 27.40
C ARG A 35 4.58 -9.54 25.89
N LYS A 36 4.21 -8.49 25.15
CA LYS A 36 4.39 -8.44 23.68
C LYS A 36 5.49 -7.43 23.37
N SER A 37 6.67 -7.94 23.00
CA SER A 37 7.91 -7.16 22.82
C SER A 37 7.95 -6.34 21.54
N VAL A 38 7.41 -6.87 20.44
CA VAL A 38 7.50 -6.25 19.11
C VAL A 38 6.76 -4.90 19.02
N ILE A 39 7.29 -4.00 18.20
CA ILE A 39 6.69 -2.69 17.96
C ILE A 39 5.65 -2.77 16.82
N HIS A 40 4.56 -2.04 16.99
CA HIS A 40 3.64 -1.71 15.90
C HIS A 40 3.78 -0.24 15.53
N TRP A 41 3.87 0.05 14.22
CA TRP A 41 3.81 1.41 13.69
C TRP A 41 3.10 1.42 12.35
N GLY A 42 1.77 1.57 12.37
CA GLY A 42 0.92 1.40 11.19
C GLY A 42 1.35 2.17 9.93
N GLN A 43 1.81 3.41 10.05
CA GLN A 43 2.26 4.21 8.89
C GLN A 43 3.65 3.78 8.36
N ARG A 44 4.51 3.22 9.23
CA ARG A 44 5.82 2.67 8.84
C ARG A 44 5.67 1.30 8.16
N LYS A 45 4.74 0.47 8.67
CA LYS A 45 4.28 -0.79 8.06
C LYS A 45 3.83 -0.59 6.62
N LEU A 46 3.03 0.46 6.37
CA LEU A 46 2.58 0.85 5.03
C LEU A 46 3.78 1.19 4.14
N LEU A 47 4.53 2.23 4.53
CA LEU A 47 5.67 2.74 3.78
C LEU A 47 6.68 1.66 3.36
N LEU A 48 7.07 0.75 4.26
CA LEU A 48 8.09 -0.26 3.94
C LEU A 48 7.61 -1.32 2.95
N CYS A 49 6.37 -1.81 3.09
CA CYS A 49 5.80 -2.74 2.10
C CYS A 49 5.63 -2.06 0.72
N GLU A 50 5.28 -0.77 0.70
CA GLU A 50 5.12 0.01 -0.53
C GLU A 50 6.46 0.34 -1.20
N ILE A 51 7.51 0.62 -0.42
CA ILE A 51 8.88 0.69 -0.93
C ILE A 51 9.27 -0.65 -1.55
N GLU A 52 9.13 -1.77 -0.82
CA GLU A 52 9.53 -3.10 -1.33
C GLU A 52 8.80 -3.45 -2.64
N PHE A 53 7.50 -3.16 -2.73
CA PHE A 53 6.72 -3.31 -3.97
C PHE A 53 7.22 -2.41 -5.13
N LEU A 54 7.50 -1.13 -4.88
CA LEU A 54 7.99 -0.22 -5.93
C LEU A 54 9.46 -0.48 -6.33
N LEU A 55 10.26 -1.11 -5.48
CA LEU A 55 11.60 -1.61 -5.88
C LEU A 55 11.48 -2.77 -6.87
N LEU A 56 10.52 -3.69 -6.66
CA LEU A 56 10.32 -4.90 -7.45
C LEU A 56 9.54 -4.67 -8.76
N HIS A 57 8.62 -3.70 -8.79
CA HIS A 57 7.67 -3.51 -9.90
C HIS A 57 7.47 -2.05 -10.34
N GLY A 58 8.21 -1.09 -9.77
CA GLY A 58 8.11 0.33 -10.12
C GLY A 58 8.43 0.64 -11.59
N ASP A 59 9.13 -0.26 -12.28
CA ASP A 59 9.44 -0.21 -13.71
C ASP A 59 8.23 -0.57 -14.60
N LYS A 60 7.30 -1.41 -14.12
CA LYS A 60 6.19 -1.93 -14.94
C LYS A 60 5.13 -0.89 -15.30
N ALA A 61 4.98 0.17 -14.51
CA ALA A 61 4.08 1.29 -14.80
C ALA A 61 4.42 2.55 -13.96
N PRO A 62 4.31 3.77 -14.55
CA PRO A 62 4.61 5.03 -13.85
C PRO A 62 3.45 5.55 -12.97
N LEU A 63 2.23 5.04 -13.18
CA LEU A 63 1.02 5.47 -12.48
C LEU A 63 0.65 4.49 -11.36
N VAL A 64 0.60 4.98 -10.13
CA VAL A 64 0.16 4.23 -8.94
C VAL A 64 -1.26 4.65 -8.57
N VAL A 65 -2.19 3.70 -8.56
CA VAL A 65 -3.55 3.88 -8.04
C VAL A 65 -3.60 3.30 -6.62
N TYR A 66 -4.03 4.06 -5.63
CA TYR A 66 -4.07 3.62 -4.23
C TYR A 66 -5.48 3.78 -3.64
N ALA A 67 -6.18 2.64 -3.44
CA ALA A 67 -7.45 2.58 -2.73
C ALA A 67 -7.27 2.28 -1.22
N GLY A 68 -7.92 3.04 -0.32
CA GLY A 68 -7.66 2.92 1.13
C GLY A 68 -6.46 3.75 1.58
N ALA A 69 -6.19 4.85 0.88
CA ALA A 69 -4.98 5.64 1.02
C ALA A 69 -5.02 6.64 2.20
N ALA A 70 -6.18 6.98 2.77
CA ALA A 70 -6.26 8.01 3.81
C ALA A 70 -5.96 7.45 5.21
N PRO A 71 -5.33 8.25 6.11
CA PRO A 71 -4.93 9.65 5.93
C PRO A 71 -3.62 9.83 5.11
N GLY A 72 -2.89 8.75 4.82
CA GLY A 72 -1.78 8.75 3.87
C GLY A 72 -0.51 9.61 4.13
N PRO A 73 -0.15 10.11 5.33
CA PRO A 73 1.05 10.96 5.46
C PRO A 73 2.36 10.29 5.00
N HIS A 74 2.44 8.95 5.03
CA HIS A 74 3.57 8.19 4.49
C HIS A 74 3.72 8.32 2.95
N VAL A 75 2.63 8.55 2.20
CA VAL A 75 2.64 8.68 0.73
C VAL A 75 3.54 9.85 0.29
N LYS A 76 3.63 10.92 1.10
CA LYS A 76 4.57 12.03 0.86
C LYS A 76 6.03 11.56 0.85
N ILE A 77 6.39 10.64 1.73
CA ILE A 77 7.74 10.07 1.85
C ILE A 77 8.00 9.16 0.63
N LEU A 78 7.03 8.29 0.31
CA LEU A 78 7.08 7.40 -0.84
C LEU A 78 7.26 8.16 -2.16
N MET A 79 6.51 9.25 -2.37
CA MET A 79 6.62 10.15 -3.54
C MET A 79 7.96 10.91 -3.65
N GLY A 80 8.67 11.07 -2.53
CA GLY A 80 10.01 11.63 -2.47
C GLY A 80 11.11 10.59 -2.73
N MET A 81 10.85 9.32 -2.42
CA MET A 81 11.74 8.19 -2.70
C MET A 81 11.57 7.66 -4.13
N PHE A 82 10.37 7.77 -4.71
CA PHE A 82 10.04 7.33 -6.07
C PHE A 82 9.60 8.54 -6.91
N PRO A 83 10.53 9.43 -7.32
CA PRO A 83 10.20 10.68 -8.02
C PRO A 83 9.63 10.47 -9.43
N LYS A 84 9.87 9.31 -10.06
CA LYS A 84 9.34 8.95 -11.38
C LYS A 84 7.85 8.60 -11.36
N HIS A 85 7.28 8.29 -10.19
CA HIS A 85 5.91 7.83 -10.06
C HIS A 85 4.93 8.99 -9.83
N SER A 86 3.74 8.84 -10.41
CA SER A 86 2.56 9.68 -10.15
C SER A 86 1.49 8.86 -9.44
N PHE A 87 0.76 9.49 -8.52
CA PHE A 87 -0.14 8.82 -7.59
C PHE A 87 -1.57 9.36 -7.71
N VAL A 88 -2.55 8.45 -7.79
CA VAL A 88 -3.97 8.75 -7.60
C VAL A 88 -4.44 8.01 -6.34
N CYS A 89 -4.52 8.75 -5.23
CA CYS A 89 -4.95 8.23 -3.93
C CYS A 89 -6.45 8.46 -3.76
N VAL A 90 -7.18 7.40 -3.38
CA VAL A 90 -8.64 7.39 -3.28
C VAL A 90 -9.07 6.83 -1.92
N ASP A 91 -9.87 7.60 -1.19
CA ASP A 91 -10.44 7.19 0.10
C ASP A 91 -11.61 8.10 0.50
N PRO A 92 -12.73 7.58 1.05
CA PRO A 92 -13.78 8.42 1.64
C PRO A 92 -13.30 9.28 2.83
N ALA A 93 -12.28 8.84 3.56
CA ALA A 93 -11.78 9.51 4.76
C ALA A 93 -10.88 10.72 4.45
N PRO A 94 -10.83 11.74 5.35
CA PRO A 94 -10.01 12.92 5.12
C PRO A 94 -8.51 12.58 5.03
N PHE A 95 -7.88 13.02 3.94
CA PHE A 95 -6.43 12.95 3.76
C PHE A 95 -5.69 13.85 4.76
N SER A 96 -4.45 13.49 5.06
CA SER A 96 -3.54 14.29 5.88
C SER A 96 -3.30 15.66 5.23
N LYS A 97 -3.35 16.74 6.01
CA LYS A 97 -3.00 18.10 5.60
C LYS A 97 -1.55 18.27 5.07
N GLN A 98 -0.71 17.23 5.21
CA GLN A 98 0.64 17.19 4.63
C GLN A 98 0.66 16.74 3.16
N LEU A 99 -0.43 16.13 2.67
CA LEU A 99 -0.63 15.80 1.27
C LEU A 99 -1.25 17.01 0.59
N VAL A 100 -0.57 17.53 -0.43
CA VAL A 100 -1.03 18.67 -1.24
C VAL A 100 -1.01 18.22 -2.69
N GLU A 101 -2.14 18.37 -3.38
CA GLU A 101 -2.26 18.00 -4.79
C GLU A 101 -1.26 18.75 -5.66
N ASN A 102 -0.73 18.05 -6.66
CA ASN A 102 0.25 18.54 -7.63
C ASN A 102 0.25 17.60 -8.85
N ASP A 103 1.06 17.89 -9.86
CA ASP A 103 1.06 17.12 -11.12
C ASP A 103 1.40 15.63 -10.95
N ARG A 104 2.02 15.23 -9.82
CA ARG A 104 2.27 13.83 -9.46
C ARG A 104 1.37 13.29 -8.34
N LEU A 105 0.44 14.07 -7.78
CA LEU A 105 -0.48 13.61 -6.72
C LEU A 105 -1.91 14.15 -6.91
N ILE A 106 -2.84 13.23 -7.15
CA ILE A 106 -4.28 13.49 -7.12
C ILE A 106 -4.89 12.79 -5.91
N LEU A 107 -5.71 13.52 -5.16
CA LEU A 107 -6.46 13.06 -3.98
C LEU A 107 -7.96 13.06 -4.29
N ARG A 108 -8.58 11.87 -4.33
CA ARG A 108 -10.02 11.69 -4.57
C ARG A 108 -10.69 11.30 -3.26
N GLN A 109 -11.39 12.24 -2.62
CA GLN A 109 -12.04 11.97 -1.34
C GLN A 109 -13.42 11.28 -1.51
N GLU A 110 -13.40 10.06 -2.03
CA GLU A 110 -14.60 9.28 -2.34
C GLU A 110 -14.36 7.76 -2.16
N MET A 111 -15.44 6.97 -2.22
CA MET A 111 -15.33 5.51 -2.24
C MET A 111 -14.64 5.05 -3.52
N PHE A 112 -13.62 4.20 -3.41
CA PHE A 112 -13.16 3.44 -4.58
C PHE A 112 -14.24 2.41 -4.95
N THR A 113 -14.64 2.39 -6.22
CA THR A 113 -15.69 1.50 -6.75
C THR A 113 -15.22 0.80 -8.02
N ASP A 114 -15.98 -0.19 -8.47
CA ASP A 114 -15.75 -0.86 -9.76
C ASP A 114 -15.81 0.13 -10.95
N ASP A 115 -16.47 1.29 -10.82
CA ASP A 115 -16.48 2.36 -11.83
C ASP A 115 -15.22 3.23 -11.76
N VAL A 116 -14.75 3.59 -10.56
CA VAL A 116 -13.46 4.27 -10.37
C VAL A 116 -12.32 3.38 -10.88
N ALA A 117 -12.41 2.06 -10.71
CA ALA A 117 -11.47 1.11 -11.30
C ALA A 117 -11.47 1.14 -12.84
N ARG A 118 -12.66 1.25 -13.48
CA ARG A 118 -12.78 1.30 -14.95
C ARG A 118 -12.10 2.53 -15.56
N GLU A 119 -11.99 3.65 -14.84
CA GLU A 119 -11.27 4.85 -15.31
C GLU A 119 -9.78 4.60 -15.64
N PHE A 120 -9.20 3.53 -15.08
CA PHE A 120 -7.79 3.16 -15.29
C PHE A 120 -7.61 1.92 -16.18
N ALA A 121 -8.69 1.28 -16.66
CA ALA A 121 -8.63 0.01 -17.39
C ALA A 121 -7.84 0.06 -18.70
N ASP A 122 -7.64 1.25 -19.27
CA ASP A 122 -6.85 1.48 -20.49
C ASP A 122 -5.56 2.27 -20.21
N ARG A 123 -5.06 2.20 -18.97
CA ARG A 123 -3.75 2.74 -18.54
C ARG A 123 -2.91 1.64 -17.91
N ASP A 124 -1.61 1.67 -18.17
CA ASP A 124 -0.67 0.83 -17.43
C ASP A 124 -0.49 1.38 -16.01
N VAL A 125 -0.95 0.61 -15.02
CA VAL A 125 -0.98 1.00 -13.61
C VAL A 125 -0.41 -0.05 -12.66
N LEU A 126 0.17 0.43 -11.56
CA LEU A 126 0.40 -0.33 -10.34
C LEU A 126 -0.73 -0.04 -9.36
N PHE A 127 -1.22 -1.07 -8.65
CA PHE A 127 -2.36 -0.91 -7.74
C PHE A 127 -2.01 -1.24 -6.28
N LEU A 128 -2.22 -0.29 -5.38
CA LEU A 128 -2.05 -0.45 -3.93
C LEU A 128 -3.42 -0.50 -3.26
N SER A 129 -3.60 -1.40 -2.29
CA SER A 129 -4.82 -1.39 -1.47
C SER A 129 -4.61 -1.66 0.02
N ASP A 130 -5.22 -0.80 0.84
CA ASP A 130 -5.39 -1.01 2.29
C ASP A 130 -6.83 -0.73 2.77
N ILE A 131 -7.83 -0.96 1.91
CA ILE A 131 -9.25 -0.76 2.28
C ILE A 131 -9.65 -1.58 3.52
N ARG A 132 -10.57 -1.02 4.33
CA ARG A 132 -11.09 -1.65 5.55
C ARG A 132 -12.55 -1.28 5.77
N SER A 133 -13.45 -2.18 5.43
CA SER A 133 -14.86 -2.09 5.83
C SER A 133 -15.07 -2.58 7.25
N ALA A 134 -14.42 -3.71 7.60
CA ALA A 134 -14.60 -4.41 8.87
C ALA A 134 -14.03 -3.65 10.10
N ASP A 135 -14.86 -3.45 11.12
CA ASP A 135 -14.48 -2.90 12.42
C ASP A 135 -14.92 -3.85 13.57
N PRO A 136 -13.99 -4.64 14.14
CA PRO A 136 -14.30 -5.61 15.21
C PRO A 136 -14.70 -5.01 16.57
N ASP A 137 -14.70 -3.68 16.72
CA ASP A 137 -15.15 -3.02 17.94
C ASP A 137 -16.63 -2.63 17.92
N ILE A 138 -17.30 -2.73 16.76
CA ILE A 138 -18.74 -2.42 16.58
C ILE A 138 -19.54 -3.50 15.82
N MET A 139 -18.88 -4.55 15.34
CA MET A 139 -19.45 -5.64 14.53
C MET A 139 -19.26 -7.00 15.21
N ASP A 140 -20.12 -7.98 14.94
CA ASP A 140 -19.92 -9.34 15.43
C ASP A 140 -18.82 -10.10 14.63
N GLU A 141 -18.32 -11.22 15.16
CA GLU A 141 -17.23 -11.99 14.52
C GLU A 141 -17.61 -12.56 13.13
N LYS A 142 -18.91 -12.75 12.84
CA LYS A 142 -19.40 -13.17 11.52
C LYS A 142 -19.47 -11.99 10.55
N GLU A 143 -19.92 -10.83 11.01
CA GLU A 143 -19.93 -9.58 10.24
C GLU A 143 -18.51 -9.14 9.85
N VAL A 144 -17.56 -9.22 10.79
CA VAL A 144 -16.13 -8.95 10.55
C VAL A 144 -15.58 -9.87 9.46
N ASP A 145 -15.74 -11.18 9.61
CA ASP A 145 -15.26 -12.15 8.61
C ASP A 145 -15.93 -11.94 7.24
N SER A 146 -17.24 -11.68 7.20
CA SER A 146 -17.97 -11.43 5.96
C SER A 146 -17.48 -10.18 5.23
N GLN A 147 -17.07 -9.15 5.97
CA GLN A 147 -16.48 -7.95 5.39
C GLN A 147 -15.01 -8.13 5.00
N VAL A 148 -14.23 -8.96 5.69
CA VAL A 148 -12.88 -9.36 5.25
C VAL A 148 -12.93 -10.16 3.94
N VAL A 149 -13.96 -10.97 3.70
CA VAL A 149 -14.20 -11.60 2.39
C VAL A 149 -14.57 -10.54 1.35
N ALA A 150 -15.54 -9.67 1.62
CA ALA A 150 -15.97 -8.64 0.67
C ALA A 150 -14.86 -7.63 0.30
N ASP A 151 -14.01 -7.24 1.26
CA ASP A 151 -12.85 -6.37 1.03
C ASP A 151 -11.79 -7.06 0.15
N GLN A 152 -11.62 -8.38 0.28
CA GLN A 152 -10.73 -9.15 -0.62
C GLN A 152 -11.34 -9.28 -2.01
N GLU A 153 -12.60 -9.71 -2.14
CA GLU A 153 -13.29 -9.77 -3.43
C GLU A 153 -13.25 -8.44 -4.19
N ALA A 154 -13.42 -7.31 -3.49
CA ALA A 154 -13.32 -5.98 -4.08
C ALA A 154 -11.91 -5.70 -4.63
N GLN A 155 -10.86 -5.91 -3.82
CA GLN A 155 -9.47 -5.78 -4.27
C GLN A 155 -9.14 -6.63 -5.50
N MET A 156 -9.62 -7.87 -5.54
CA MET A 156 -9.48 -8.77 -6.69
C MET A 156 -10.21 -8.23 -7.93
N ARG A 157 -11.50 -7.85 -7.81
CA ARG A 157 -12.24 -7.27 -8.93
C ARG A 157 -11.55 -6.02 -9.48
N TRP A 158 -10.99 -5.18 -8.61
CA TRP A 158 -10.32 -3.95 -9.02
C TRP A 158 -8.99 -4.19 -9.73
N HIS A 159 -8.16 -5.13 -9.24
CA HIS A 159 -6.97 -5.60 -9.95
C HIS A 159 -7.32 -6.07 -11.39
N LEU A 160 -8.35 -6.91 -11.50
CA LEU A 160 -8.82 -7.46 -12.79
C LEU A 160 -9.42 -6.39 -13.71
N LEU A 161 -10.25 -5.48 -13.19
CA LEU A 161 -10.89 -4.39 -13.96
C LEU A 161 -9.84 -3.39 -14.49
N MET A 162 -8.83 -3.06 -13.69
CA MET A 162 -7.74 -2.16 -14.08
C MET A 162 -6.68 -2.83 -14.97
N LYS A 163 -6.67 -4.17 -15.07
CA LYS A 163 -5.59 -4.94 -15.73
C LYS A 163 -4.21 -4.59 -15.14
N ALA A 164 -4.15 -4.35 -13.83
CA ALA A 164 -2.99 -3.75 -13.16
C ALA A 164 -1.73 -4.63 -13.29
N LYS A 165 -0.59 -4.04 -13.69
CA LYS A 165 0.66 -4.74 -14.03
C LYS A 165 1.29 -5.46 -12.85
N ALA A 166 1.04 -4.94 -11.65
CA ALA A 166 1.26 -5.60 -10.38
C ALA A 166 0.34 -4.97 -9.33
N SER A 167 0.13 -5.63 -8.20
CA SER A 167 -0.67 -5.10 -7.10
C SER A 167 -0.15 -5.52 -5.72
N LEU A 168 -0.20 -4.59 -4.76
CA LEU A 168 0.07 -4.85 -3.35
C LEU A 168 -1.25 -4.80 -2.57
N LEU A 169 -1.79 -5.97 -2.29
CA LEU A 169 -3.12 -6.14 -1.70
C LEU A 169 -3.04 -6.40 -0.19
N LYS A 170 -4.08 -5.95 0.52
CA LYS A 170 -4.32 -6.26 1.93
C LYS A 170 -4.80 -7.71 2.07
N PHE A 171 -3.92 -8.57 2.56
CA PHE A 171 -4.21 -10.00 2.70
C PHE A 171 -4.50 -10.37 4.15
N ARG A 172 -5.63 -11.06 4.37
CA ARG A 172 -5.99 -11.68 5.65
C ARG A 172 -7.12 -12.66 5.45
N LEU A 173 -6.90 -13.92 5.81
CA LEU A 173 -7.93 -14.96 5.73
C LEU A 173 -8.90 -14.91 6.92
N SER A 174 -10.02 -15.62 6.78
CA SER A 174 -11.01 -15.84 7.85
C SER A 174 -10.42 -16.69 8.97
N TRP A 175 -10.93 -16.54 10.20
CA TRP A 175 -10.60 -17.44 11.32
C TRP A 175 -11.29 -18.82 11.22
N LYS A 176 -12.13 -19.05 10.22
CA LYS A 176 -12.84 -20.31 10.00
C LYS A 176 -12.00 -21.25 9.14
N GLU A 177 -11.94 -22.52 9.56
CA GLU A 177 -11.36 -23.61 8.78
C GLU A 177 -11.99 -23.69 7.38
N GLY A 178 -11.18 -24.01 6.38
CA GLY A 178 -11.58 -24.08 4.98
C GLY A 178 -10.55 -23.47 4.03
N ILE A 179 -10.89 -23.47 2.74
CA ILE A 179 -10.08 -22.90 1.67
C ILE A 179 -10.71 -21.60 1.18
N THR A 180 -9.96 -20.50 1.25
CA THR A 180 -10.32 -19.24 0.57
C THR A 180 -9.62 -19.18 -0.78
N ASN A 181 -10.40 -19.21 -1.86
CA ASN A 181 -9.89 -19.02 -3.22
C ASN A 181 -9.68 -17.53 -3.48
N TYR A 182 -8.45 -17.14 -3.84
CA TYR A 182 -8.08 -15.75 -4.08
C TYR A 182 -6.98 -15.65 -5.16
N LEU A 183 -6.58 -14.43 -5.54
CA LEU A 183 -5.45 -14.22 -6.46
C LEU A 183 -4.19 -14.93 -5.92
N LYS A 184 -3.43 -15.55 -6.83
CA LYS A 184 -2.11 -16.15 -6.56
C LYS A 184 -1.06 -15.03 -6.42
N GLY A 185 -0.20 -15.12 -5.41
CA GLY A 185 0.82 -14.12 -5.18
C GLY A 185 1.74 -14.43 -4.00
N ASP A 186 2.80 -13.65 -3.85
CA ASP A 186 3.74 -13.78 -2.74
C ASP A 186 3.20 -13.09 -1.48
N ILE A 187 3.17 -13.81 -0.37
CA ILE A 187 2.68 -13.31 0.92
C ILE A 187 3.85 -12.70 1.70
N TYR A 188 3.96 -11.37 1.70
CA TYR A 188 4.99 -10.63 2.43
C TYR A 188 4.64 -10.49 3.93
N LEU A 189 5.57 -10.92 4.77
CA LEU A 189 5.46 -10.95 6.23
C LEU A 189 5.51 -9.54 6.86
N PRO A 190 4.61 -9.20 7.80
CA PRO A 190 4.26 -7.81 8.11
C PRO A 190 5.26 -7.06 9.01
N ILE A 191 6.19 -6.33 8.37
CA ILE A 191 7.16 -5.43 9.03
C ILE A 191 6.44 -4.35 9.85
N TRP A 192 6.74 -4.23 11.14
CA TRP A 192 6.06 -3.33 12.10
C TRP A 192 4.53 -3.53 12.20
N GLY A 193 4.04 -4.72 11.83
CA GLY A 193 2.63 -5.11 11.95
C GLY A 193 2.16 -5.20 13.42
N PRO A 194 0.84 -5.24 13.69
CA PRO A 194 0.34 -5.49 15.05
C PRO A 194 0.87 -6.80 15.64
N MET A 195 1.03 -6.87 16.96
CA MET A 195 1.80 -7.93 17.67
C MET A 195 1.26 -9.36 17.54
N THR A 196 0.01 -9.50 17.09
CA THR A 196 -0.70 -10.78 16.96
C THR A 196 -1.53 -10.77 15.68
N THR A 197 -0.94 -10.27 14.59
CA THR A 197 -1.66 -10.03 13.33
C THR A 197 -1.58 -11.24 12.39
N THR A 198 -2.72 -11.57 11.77
CA THR A 198 -2.80 -12.44 10.57
C THR A 198 -2.97 -11.60 9.29
N GLU A 199 -2.80 -10.28 9.38
CA GLU A 199 -2.70 -9.38 8.22
C GLU A 199 -1.27 -9.38 7.67
N ALA A 200 -1.16 -9.68 6.37
CA ALA A 200 0.05 -9.63 5.57
C ALA A 200 -0.18 -8.72 4.34
N ARG A 201 0.79 -8.64 3.43
CA ARG A 201 0.57 -8.13 2.07
C ARG A 201 0.67 -9.27 1.07
N LEU A 202 -0.24 -9.29 0.10
CA LEU A 202 -0.13 -10.19 -1.05
C LEU A 202 0.34 -9.36 -2.25
N LEU A 203 1.48 -9.72 -2.80
CA LEU A 203 2.02 -9.15 -4.03
C LEU A 203 1.58 -10.03 -5.20
N VAL A 204 0.85 -9.44 -6.15
CA VAL A 204 0.21 -10.13 -7.28
C VAL A 204 0.68 -9.51 -8.60
N GLU A 205 1.09 -10.33 -9.56
CA GLU A 205 1.41 -9.88 -10.93
C GLU A 205 0.35 -10.22 -11.97
N GLY A 206 -0.43 -11.28 -11.75
CA GLY A 206 -1.29 -11.88 -12.76
C GLY A 206 -2.63 -12.36 -12.21
N THR A 207 -3.47 -12.82 -13.13
CA THR A 207 -4.88 -13.18 -12.88
C THR A 207 -5.08 -14.64 -12.42
N GLU A 208 -3.99 -15.36 -12.13
CA GLU A 208 -4.04 -16.72 -11.61
C GLU A 208 -4.72 -16.77 -10.23
N MET A 209 -5.43 -17.87 -9.96
CA MET A 209 -6.15 -18.09 -8.71
C MET A 209 -5.54 -19.24 -7.93
N GLN A 210 -5.51 -19.11 -6.60
CA GLN A 210 -5.00 -20.09 -5.66
C GLN A 210 -5.98 -20.30 -4.50
N GLY A 211 -6.15 -21.55 -4.08
CA GLY A 211 -6.81 -21.89 -2.82
C GLY A 211 -5.82 -21.76 -1.66
N TYR A 212 -6.12 -20.88 -0.71
CA TYR A 212 -5.36 -20.70 0.52
C TYR A 212 -6.05 -21.41 1.68
N ASP A 213 -5.31 -22.24 2.42
CA ASP A 213 -5.78 -22.91 3.63
C ASP A 213 -5.75 -21.92 4.82
N ASN A 214 -6.93 -21.61 5.34
CA ASN A 214 -7.10 -20.63 6.41
C ASN A 214 -6.43 -21.05 7.72
N GLN A 215 -6.51 -22.34 8.08
CA GLN A 215 -5.98 -22.85 9.34
C GLN A 215 -4.45 -23.00 9.26
N LYS A 216 -3.93 -23.49 8.13
CA LYS A 216 -2.49 -23.52 7.89
C LYS A 216 -1.88 -22.12 7.94
N TYR A 217 -2.49 -21.16 7.24
CA TYR A 217 -2.05 -19.75 7.25
C TYR A 217 -2.10 -19.14 8.66
N GLU A 218 -3.16 -19.40 9.43
CA GLU A 218 -3.27 -18.97 10.83
C GLU A 218 -2.09 -19.50 11.66
N GLN A 219 -1.82 -20.80 11.61
CA GLN A 219 -0.77 -21.45 12.40
C GLN A 219 0.65 -21.05 11.98
N GLN A 220 0.87 -20.80 10.68
CA GLN A 220 2.11 -20.24 10.15
C GLN A 220 2.31 -18.78 10.62
N MET A 221 1.28 -17.93 10.52
CA MET A 221 1.32 -16.56 11.05
C MET A 221 1.44 -16.53 12.58
N PHE A 222 0.94 -17.56 13.28
CA PHE A 222 1.12 -17.71 14.71
C PHE A 222 2.56 -18.06 15.07
N PHE A 223 3.20 -19.01 14.35
CA PHE A 223 4.64 -19.30 14.46
C PHE A 223 5.47 -18.04 14.21
N PHE A 224 5.19 -17.31 13.12
CA PHE A 224 5.87 -16.07 12.82
C PHE A 224 5.78 -15.06 13.98
N ASN A 225 4.57 -14.74 14.46
CA ASN A 225 4.40 -13.74 15.53
C ASN A 225 4.89 -14.18 16.93
N THR A 226 5.18 -15.48 17.15
CA THR A 226 5.58 -16.02 18.48
C THR A 226 7.02 -16.51 18.55
N VAL A 227 7.60 -16.93 17.43
CA VAL A 227 8.94 -17.54 17.36
C VAL A 227 9.85 -16.73 16.43
N ALA A 228 9.55 -16.68 15.12
CA ALA A 228 10.46 -16.04 14.15
C ALA A 228 10.59 -14.52 14.36
N ARG A 229 9.48 -13.79 14.52
CA ARG A 229 9.49 -12.33 14.63
C ARG A 229 10.22 -11.79 15.88
N VAL A 230 10.34 -12.62 16.91
CA VAL A 230 11.05 -12.31 18.18
C VAL A 230 12.45 -12.94 18.26
N ALA A 231 12.88 -13.66 17.22
CA ALA A 231 14.24 -14.14 17.06
C ALA A 231 15.19 -12.99 16.69
N ARG A 232 16.49 -13.26 16.76
CA ARG A 232 17.57 -12.34 16.42
C ARG A 232 18.09 -12.60 15.00
N TYR A 233 18.29 -11.52 14.25
CA TYR A 233 18.82 -11.51 12.91
C TYR A 233 19.91 -10.43 12.80
N GLU A 234 21.14 -10.83 12.49
CA GLU A 234 22.30 -9.94 12.54
C GLU A 234 22.36 -8.92 11.38
N HIS A 235 22.84 -7.72 11.68
CA HIS A 235 23.18 -6.65 10.73
C HIS A 235 24.14 -5.62 11.34
N ASP A 236 24.80 -4.83 10.50
CA ASP A 236 25.74 -3.77 10.85
C ASP A 236 25.11 -2.42 11.26
N VAL A 237 23.84 -2.17 10.88
CA VAL A 237 23.17 -0.87 11.05
C VAL A 237 23.02 -0.48 12.51
N LYS A 238 23.40 0.77 12.82
CA LYS A 238 23.25 1.42 14.13
C LYS A 238 22.43 2.70 13.94
N ALA A 239 21.24 2.76 14.54
CA ALA A 239 20.32 3.90 14.47
C ALA A 239 19.36 3.91 15.66
N VAL A 240 18.70 5.03 15.93
CA VAL A 240 17.78 5.17 17.08
C VAL A 240 16.64 4.15 17.03
N GLY A 241 16.72 3.15 17.92
CA GLY A 241 15.69 2.11 18.09
C GLY A 241 15.77 0.94 17.12
N ILE A 242 16.81 0.87 16.29
CA ILE A 242 17.12 -0.34 15.51
C ILE A 242 17.86 -1.33 16.41
N ASP A 243 17.29 -2.53 16.54
CA ASP A 243 17.85 -3.69 17.23
C ASP A 243 17.89 -4.91 16.30
N PHE A 244 18.15 -6.10 16.82
CA PHE A 244 18.30 -7.32 16.01
C PHE A 244 16.99 -8.09 15.76
N CYS A 245 15.81 -7.54 16.03
CA CYS A 245 14.56 -8.26 15.76
C CYS A 245 14.22 -8.35 14.26
N TYR A 246 13.25 -9.19 13.90
CA TYR A 246 12.79 -9.34 12.51
C TYR A 246 12.39 -8.01 11.86
N ASP A 247 11.62 -7.18 12.56
CA ASP A 247 11.09 -5.93 12.01
C ASP A 247 12.23 -4.95 11.64
N CYS A 248 13.26 -4.87 12.48
CA CYS A 248 14.48 -4.12 12.22
C CYS A 248 15.26 -4.68 11.04
N ARG A 249 15.52 -6.00 11.00
CA ARG A 249 16.27 -6.62 9.89
C ARG A 249 15.56 -6.47 8.55
N ALA A 250 14.23 -6.57 8.53
CA ALA A 250 13.44 -6.39 7.32
C ALA A 250 13.42 -4.93 6.85
N GLU A 251 13.31 -3.96 7.76
CA GLU A 251 13.50 -2.55 7.40
C GLU A 251 14.91 -2.30 6.83
N VAL A 252 15.95 -2.80 7.49
CA VAL A 252 17.34 -2.69 7.03
C VAL A 252 17.51 -3.28 5.63
N GLU A 253 16.92 -4.44 5.35
CA GLU A 253 16.96 -5.09 4.04
C GLU A 253 16.26 -4.26 2.95
N VAL A 254 15.04 -3.78 3.18
CA VAL A 254 14.28 -2.94 2.24
C VAL A 254 15.01 -1.62 1.95
N LEU A 255 15.51 -0.93 2.98
CA LEU A 255 16.21 0.35 2.81
C LEU A 255 17.58 0.17 2.15
N ARG A 256 18.28 -0.95 2.36
CA ARG A 256 19.51 -1.29 1.63
C ARG A 256 19.26 -1.47 0.13
N ARG A 257 18.20 -2.20 -0.24
CA ARG A 257 17.82 -2.42 -1.64
C ARG A 257 17.51 -1.09 -2.34
N TYR A 258 16.72 -0.23 -1.71
CA TYR A 258 16.46 1.13 -2.20
C TYR A 258 17.73 1.96 -2.42
N ILE A 259 18.63 2.03 -1.44
CA ILE A 259 19.89 2.81 -1.57
C ILE A 259 20.78 2.26 -2.69
N LYS A 260 20.78 0.95 -2.94
CA LYS A 260 21.49 0.32 -4.07
C LYS A 260 20.82 0.58 -5.42
N GLN A 261 19.49 0.63 -5.47
CA GLN A 261 18.73 0.85 -6.71
C GLN A 261 18.77 2.33 -7.16
N GLU A 262 18.93 3.28 -6.24
CA GLU A 262 19.16 4.70 -6.57
C GLU A 262 20.59 5.03 -7.02
N ARG A 263 21.59 4.14 -6.79
CA ARG A 263 23.01 4.48 -6.98
C ARG A 263 23.80 3.41 -7.72
N THR A 264 24.37 3.81 -8.85
CA THR A 264 25.29 3.00 -9.67
C THR A 264 26.72 2.88 -9.13
N ALA A 265 27.07 3.66 -8.08
CA ALA A 265 28.39 3.61 -7.47
C ALA A 265 28.40 2.69 -6.25
N ASP A 266 29.34 1.74 -6.23
CA ASP A 266 29.55 0.85 -5.10
C ASP A 266 29.82 1.63 -3.81
N LEU A 267 29.10 1.25 -2.75
CA LEU A 267 29.28 1.77 -1.41
C LEU A 267 29.96 0.71 -0.55
N SER A 268 30.86 1.15 0.34
CA SER A 268 31.33 0.27 1.41
C SER A 268 30.16 -0.21 2.28
N ALA A 269 30.30 -1.38 2.91
CA ALA A 269 29.28 -1.91 3.82
C ALA A 269 28.96 -0.92 4.95
N GLU A 270 29.98 -0.19 5.42
CA GLU A 270 29.91 0.78 6.52
C GLU A 270 29.15 2.06 6.10
N GLU A 271 29.44 2.61 4.93
CA GLU A 271 28.64 3.73 4.38
C GLU A 271 27.20 3.33 4.10
N LEU A 272 26.97 2.13 3.57
CA LEU A 272 25.62 1.62 3.34
C LEU A 272 24.87 1.50 4.67
N ALA A 273 25.50 0.96 5.70
CA ALA A 273 24.94 0.85 7.04
C ALA A 273 24.56 2.22 7.63
N GLU A 274 25.46 3.20 7.53
CA GLU A 274 25.27 4.57 8.02
C GLU A 274 24.14 5.30 7.25
N ARG A 275 24.06 5.10 5.92
CA ARG A 275 22.98 5.67 5.09
C ARG A 275 21.62 5.04 5.40
N VAL A 276 21.56 3.73 5.63
CA VAL A 276 20.34 3.04 6.07
C VAL A 276 19.87 3.57 7.42
N GLY A 277 20.78 3.75 8.39
CA GLY A 277 20.45 4.34 9.69
C GLY A 277 19.89 5.76 9.57
N ARG A 278 20.57 6.64 8.82
CA ARG A 278 20.09 8.02 8.57
C ARG A 278 18.73 8.05 7.86
N LEU A 279 18.47 7.12 6.95
CA LEU A 279 17.18 7.00 6.25
C LEU A 279 16.07 6.50 7.20
N SER A 280 16.35 5.50 8.03
CA SER A 280 15.44 5.01 9.08
C SER A 280 15.05 6.14 10.05
N GLU A 281 15.99 6.98 10.45
CA GLU A 281 15.74 8.15 11.32
C GLU A 281 15.03 9.30 10.59
N ARG A 282 15.28 9.49 9.29
CA ARG A 282 14.50 10.42 8.45
C ARG A 282 13.03 10.00 8.39
N ILE A 283 12.76 8.73 8.11
CA ILE A 283 11.40 8.16 8.09
C ILE A 283 10.70 8.36 9.44
N SER A 284 11.39 8.14 10.56
CA SER A 284 10.83 8.42 11.90
C SER A 284 10.34 9.87 12.04
N ARG A 285 11.21 10.84 11.72
CA ARG A 285 10.93 12.28 11.84
C ARG A 285 9.84 12.77 10.89
N GLU A 286 9.78 12.25 9.67
CA GLU A 286 8.76 12.62 8.69
C GLU A 286 7.38 12.00 9.00
N LEU A 287 7.34 10.83 9.64
CA LEU A 287 6.10 10.23 10.16
C LEU A 287 5.59 10.88 11.46
N GLY A 288 6.41 11.67 12.15
CA GLY A 288 6.01 12.50 13.29
C GLY A 288 7.06 12.57 14.42
N HIS A 289 6.60 12.83 15.65
CA HIS A 289 7.48 12.97 16.82
C HIS A 289 7.96 11.64 17.42
N ARG A 290 7.58 10.49 16.85
CA ARG A 290 7.93 9.16 17.35
C ARG A 290 9.21 8.64 16.70
N THR A 291 9.98 7.87 17.44
CA THR A 291 11.16 7.09 17.03
C THR A 291 10.93 5.59 17.22
N LEU A 292 11.85 4.74 16.73
CA LEU A 292 11.79 3.30 17.01
C LEU A 292 12.17 2.96 18.46
N ALA A 293 12.80 3.88 19.21
CA ALA A 293 13.07 3.70 20.63
C ALA A 293 11.79 3.86 21.49
N ASP A 294 10.75 4.49 20.96
CA ASP A 294 9.49 4.71 21.67
C ASP A 294 8.64 3.44 21.71
N GLY A 295 8.30 3.01 22.93
CA GLY A 295 7.40 1.89 23.18
C GLY A 295 6.03 2.05 22.52
N ASN A 296 5.28 0.94 22.44
CA ASN A 296 3.94 0.94 21.88
C ASN A 296 3.00 1.81 22.72
N SER A 297 2.36 2.80 22.11
CA SER A 297 1.30 3.59 22.75
C SER A 297 0.17 2.70 23.27
N ASP A 298 -0.53 3.16 24.31
CA ASP A 298 -1.65 2.43 24.91
C ASP A 298 -2.70 1.98 23.86
N PRO A 299 -3.28 0.76 23.96
CA PRO A 299 -4.28 0.28 23.02
C PRO A 299 -5.52 1.19 22.87
N GLY A 300 -6.00 1.77 23.97
CA GLY A 300 -7.15 2.69 23.98
C GLY A 300 -6.85 3.99 23.27
N VAL A 301 -5.68 4.59 23.53
CA VAL A 301 -5.20 5.79 22.81
C VAL A 301 -5.05 5.52 21.31
N ARG A 302 -4.51 4.34 20.93
CA ARG A 302 -4.43 3.93 19.52
C ARG A 302 -5.80 3.75 18.88
N LYS A 303 -6.77 3.14 19.59
CA LYS A 303 -8.15 2.96 19.12
C LYS A 303 -8.85 4.31 18.88
N GLN A 304 -8.77 5.24 19.82
CA GLN A 304 -9.30 6.60 19.66
C GLN A 304 -8.70 7.29 18.43
N GLY A 305 -7.37 7.21 18.27
CA GLY A 305 -6.66 7.75 17.10
C GLY A 305 -6.94 7.02 15.79
N ILE A 306 -7.51 5.81 15.78
CA ILE A 306 -8.02 5.15 14.56
C ILE A 306 -9.41 5.68 14.23
N ILE A 307 -10.32 5.66 15.21
CA ILE A 307 -11.71 6.16 15.07
C ILE A 307 -11.73 7.59 14.53
N GLN A 308 -10.94 8.51 15.11
CA GLN A 308 -10.85 9.91 14.67
C GLN A 308 -10.42 10.13 13.21
N ARG A 309 -9.82 9.12 12.54
CA ARG A 309 -9.29 9.24 11.17
C ARG A 309 -10.01 8.34 10.17
N GLN A 310 -10.64 7.25 10.61
CA GLN A 310 -11.34 6.29 9.75
C GLN A 310 -12.86 6.30 9.95
N TYR A 311 -13.42 7.21 10.76
CA TYR A 311 -14.86 7.41 10.87
C TYR A 311 -15.29 8.77 10.29
N ILE A 312 -16.49 8.79 9.70
CA ILE A 312 -17.15 9.97 9.15
C ILE A 312 -18.58 9.98 9.69
N ALA A 313 -19.01 11.10 10.30
CA ALA A 313 -20.34 11.23 10.92
C ALA A 313 -20.71 10.06 11.87
N GLY A 314 -19.75 9.57 12.65
CA GLY A 314 -19.95 8.50 13.64
C GLY A 314 -20.02 7.07 13.09
N LYS A 315 -19.67 6.83 11.81
CA LYS A 315 -19.60 5.48 11.21
C LYS A 315 -18.25 5.27 10.50
N PRO A 316 -17.75 4.03 10.35
CA PRO A 316 -16.56 3.75 9.56
C PRO A 316 -16.70 4.31 8.14
N ALA A 317 -15.61 4.83 7.57
CA ALA A 317 -15.64 5.58 6.32
C ALA A 317 -16.16 4.74 5.14
N TYR A 318 -15.77 3.45 5.11
CA TYR A 318 -16.15 2.42 4.15
C TYR A 318 -17.48 1.71 4.46
N ALA A 319 -18.12 1.96 5.60
CA ALA A 319 -19.39 1.32 5.93
C ALA A 319 -20.46 1.67 4.89
N LYS A 320 -21.24 0.66 4.45
CA LYS A 320 -22.34 0.83 3.48
C LYS A 320 -23.37 1.84 3.99
N ARG A 321 -23.22 3.10 3.58
CA ARG A 321 -24.27 4.11 3.70
C ARG A 321 -25.38 3.69 2.75
N LYS A 322 -26.64 3.80 3.17
CA LYS A 322 -27.71 3.92 2.18
C LYS A 322 -27.33 5.11 1.31
N GLN A 323 -27.29 4.92 -0.01
CA GLN A 323 -27.36 6.06 -0.92
C GLN A 323 -28.59 6.87 -0.51
N HIS A 324 -28.45 8.20 -0.46
CA HIS A 324 -29.61 9.02 -0.18
C HIS A 324 -30.52 8.88 -1.39
N GLU A 325 -31.63 8.13 -1.24
CA GLU A 325 -32.73 8.25 -2.20
C GLU A 325 -33.03 9.73 -2.30
N ALA A 326 -32.96 10.27 -3.52
CA ALA A 326 -33.09 11.70 -3.74
C ALA A 326 -34.48 12.13 -3.27
N GLN A 327 -34.53 12.80 -2.11
CA GLN A 327 -35.77 13.20 -1.46
C GLN A 327 -36.35 14.45 -2.15
N TYR A 328 -36.75 14.26 -3.41
CA TYR A 328 -37.51 15.24 -4.17
C TYR A 328 -38.74 15.66 -3.36
N SER A 329 -38.96 16.97 -3.24
CA SER A 329 -40.17 17.49 -2.60
C SER A 329 -41.43 16.97 -3.32
N ASN A 330 -42.56 16.89 -2.60
CA ASN A 330 -43.83 16.44 -3.19
C ASN A 330 -44.23 17.27 -4.43
N THR A 331 -43.81 18.54 -4.51
CA THR A 331 -43.96 19.41 -5.69
C THR A 331 -43.09 18.95 -6.86
N ALA A 332 -41.81 18.65 -6.62
CA ALA A 332 -40.89 18.15 -7.65
C ALA A 332 -41.32 16.76 -8.16
N GLN A 333 -41.75 15.86 -7.27
CA GLN A 333 -42.28 14.54 -7.66
C GLN A 333 -43.51 14.66 -8.59
N ARG A 334 -44.45 15.56 -8.26
CA ARG A 334 -45.63 15.82 -9.11
C ARG A 334 -45.26 16.43 -10.46
N LEU A 335 -44.30 17.35 -10.50
CA LEU A 335 -43.78 17.93 -11.75
C LEU A 335 -43.12 16.87 -12.64
N MET A 336 -42.24 16.03 -12.08
CA MET A 336 -41.59 14.95 -12.82
C MET A 336 -42.59 13.92 -13.34
N ALA A 337 -43.57 13.51 -12.52
CA ALA A 337 -44.64 12.62 -12.95
C ALA A 337 -45.49 13.22 -14.08
N GLY A 338 -45.81 14.52 -14.00
CA GLY A 338 -46.50 15.25 -15.08
C GLY A 338 -45.68 15.36 -16.38
N MET A 339 -44.35 15.34 -16.28
CA MET A 339 -43.41 15.28 -17.41
C MET A 339 -43.09 13.85 -17.88
N GLY A 340 -43.81 12.84 -17.37
CA GLY A 340 -43.71 11.45 -17.81
C GLY A 340 -42.56 10.65 -17.20
N TYR A 341 -41.86 11.18 -16.18
CA TYR A 341 -40.77 10.49 -15.48
C TYR A 341 -41.20 9.12 -14.96
N LYS A 342 -40.34 8.12 -15.13
CA LYS A 342 -40.44 6.79 -14.53
C LYS A 342 -39.06 6.39 -14.02
N GLN A 343 -38.99 5.85 -12.81
CA GLN A 343 -37.72 5.46 -12.19
C GLN A 343 -36.93 4.52 -13.11
N GLY A 344 -35.67 4.86 -13.42
CA GLY A 344 -34.82 4.12 -14.35
C GLY A 344 -35.15 4.27 -15.84
N LYS A 345 -35.95 5.28 -16.23
CA LYS A 345 -36.23 5.62 -17.64
C LYS A 345 -36.23 7.13 -17.86
N GLY A 346 -35.86 7.53 -19.07
CA GLY A 346 -35.70 8.93 -19.46
C GLY A 346 -36.90 9.82 -19.15
N LEU A 347 -36.63 11.08 -18.77
CA LEU A 347 -37.68 12.10 -18.71
C LEU A 347 -38.27 12.34 -20.11
N GLY A 348 -39.59 12.31 -20.25
CA GLY A 348 -40.28 12.54 -21.52
C GLY A 348 -41.25 11.43 -21.94
N ARG A 349 -42.12 11.74 -22.90
CA ARG A 349 -43.27 10.91 -23.29
C ARG A 349 -42.89 9.53 -23.84
N GLU A 350 -41.71 9.41 -24.46
CA GLU A 350 -41.18 8.19 -25.06
C GLU A 350 -39.91 7.71 -24.34
N ALA A 351 -39.67 8.22 -23.12
CA ALA A 351 -38.47 8.01 -22.32
C ALA A 351 -37.15 8.48 -23.00
N GLN A 352 -37.22 9.51 -23.84
CA GLN A 352 -36.09 9.99 -24.64
C GLN A 352 -35.06 10.88 -23.91
N GLY A 353 -35.38 11.40 -22.72
CA GLY A 353 -34.47 12.25 -21.94
C GLY A 353 -33.48 11.47 -21.07
N ALA A 354 -32.72 12.19 -20.24
CA ALA A 354 -31.83 11.56 -19.27
C ALA A 354 -32.62 10.69 -18.28
N ALA A 355 -32.18 9.43 -18.08
CA ALA A 355 -32.83 8.46 -17.18
C ALA A 355 -32.52 8.71 -15.70
N GLU A 356 -31.42 9.41 -15.44
CA GLU A 356 -31.05 9.99 -14.16
C GLU A 356 -30.91 11.50 -14.38
N PRO A 357 -31.42 12.37 -13.47
CA PRO A 357 -31.08 13.79 -13.53
C PRO A 357 -29.58 13.98 -13.31
N ILE A 358 -29.04 15.13 -13.73
CA ILE A 358 -27.63 15.49 -13.51
C ILE A 358 -27.32 15.32 -12.02
N LEU A 359 -26.49 14.32 -11.69
CA LEU A 359 -26.10 14.04 -10.32
C LEU A 359 -25.39 15.28 -9.76
N GLU A 360 -25.94 15.83 -8.67
CA GLU A 360 -25.25 16.85 -7.88
C GLU A 360 -23.91 16.25 -7.45
N SER A 361 -22.81 16.90 -7.87
CA SER A 361 -21.51 16.23 -7.92
C SER A 361 -21.04 15.81 -6.54
N SER A 362 -20.86 14.51 -6.33
CA SER A 362 -20.28 13.93 -5.11
C SER A 362 -18.82 14.35 -4.84
N GLN A 363 -18.23 15.12 -5.76
CA GLN A 363 -16.92 15.76 -5.62
C GLN A 363 -16.93 16.81 -4.50
N ILE A 364 -16.53 16.41 -3.30
CA ILE A 364 -16.24 17.33 -2.19
C ILE A 364 -14.90 18.01 -2.48
N GLY A 365 -14.89 19.06 -3.31
CA GLY A 365 -13.66 19.77 -3.66
C GLY A 365 -13.84 20.94 -4.65
N ARG A 366 -12.76 21.71 -4.86
CA ARG A 366 -12.73 22.80 -5.86
C ARG A 366 -12.40 22.27 -7.27
N ARG A 367 -13.25 21.40 -7.81
CA ARG A 367 -13.19 21.01 -9.23
C ARG A 367 -14.53 21.33 -9.88
N GLY A 368 -14.46 22.00 -11.03
CA GLY A 368 -15.66 22.43 -11.75
C GLY A 368 -16.36 21.27 -12.43
N LEU A 369 -17.66 21.46 -12.73
CA LEU A 369 -18.43 20.57 -13.59
C LEU A 369 -17.65 20.29 -14.89
N GLY A 370 -17.42 19.02 -15.19
CA GLY A 370 -16.66 18.58 -16.38
C GLY A 370 -15.20 18.20 -16.16
N PHE A 371 -14.69 18.18 -14.92
CA PHE A 371 -13.35 17.61 -14.65
C PHE A 371 -13.27 16.14 -15.09
N SER A 372 -12.33 15.82 -15.99
CA SER A 372 -12.07 14.45 -16.45
C SER A 372 -10.58 14.12 -16.40
N LEU A 373 -10.25 12.90 -15.95
CA LEU A 373 -8.86 12.44 -15.85
C LEU A 373 -8.17 12.28 -17.22
N ALA A 374 -8.95 12.31 -18.31
CA ALA A 374 -8.45 12.31 -19.69
C ALA A 374 -7.65 13.58 -20.06
N GLY A 375 -7.93 14.71 -19.40
CA GLY A 375 -7.15 15.95 -19.56
C GLY A 375 -5.82 15.95 -18.81
N HIS A 376 -5.70 15.16 -17.73
CA HIS A 376 -4.46 15.02 -16.97
C HIS A 376 -3.58 13.92 -17.57
N ARG A 377 -2.69 14.36 -18.47
CA ARG A 377 -1.54 13.58 -18.93
C ARG A 377 -0.43 13.59 -17.88
N PHE A 378 -0.10 12.41 -17.36
CA PHE A 378 1.14 12.19 -16.60
C PHE A 378 2.28 11.93 -17.58
N ASP A 379 2.57 12.89 -18.47
CA ASP A 379 3.62 12.78 -19.49
C ASP A 379 5.00 12.81 -18.79
N ALA A 380 5.60 11.64 -18.62
CA ALA A 380 6.82 11.42 -17.83
C ALA A 380 8.13 11.84 -18.52
N GLU A 381 8.08 12.84 -19.43
CA GLU A 381 9.20 13.28 -20.25
C GLU A 381 9.16 14.81 -20.49
N LYS A 382 10.01 15.54 -19.76
CA LYS A 382 10.48 16.89 -20.12
C LYS A 382 11.91 17.10 -19.63
N GLU A 383 12.87 16.66 -20.44
CA GLU A 383 14.23 17.20 -20.37
C GLU A 383 14.26 18.64 -20.93
N GLY A 384 15.21 19.45 -20.44
CA GLY A 384 15.76 20.62 -21.15
C GLY A 384 14.79 21.65 -21.73
N ALA A 385 14.28 22.57 -20.90
CA ALA A 385 13.78 23.88 -21.37
C ALA A 385 14.50 25.01 -20.62
N VAL A 386 15.30 25.79 -21.34
CA VAL A 386 16.03 26.95 -20.78
C VAL A 386 15.09 28.15 -20.71
N ASN A 387 15.02 28.81 -19.54
CA ASN A 387 14.35 30.10 -19.43
C ASN A 387 15.12 31.15 -20.24
N HIS A 388 14.50 31.67 -21.30
CA HIS A 388 14.95 32.90 -21.95
C HIS A 388 13.99 34.03 -21.57
N ASP A 389 14.47 34.92 -20.72
CA ASP A 389 13.69 36.02 -20.14
C ASP A 389 13.78 37.26 -21.05
N GLN A 390 12.65 37.74 -21.56
CA GLN A 390 12.56 38.99 -22.32
C GLN A 390 11.29 39.75 -21.98
N ASN A 391 11.47 40.96 -21.46
CA ASN A 391 10.40 41.91 -21.12
C ASN A 391 9.65 42.38 -22.36
N LEU A 392 8.35 42.63 -22.21
CA LEU A 392 7.68 43.79 -22.81
C LEU A 392 6.72 44.40 -21.79
N ASP A 393 6.83 45.72 -21.59
CA ASP A 393 5.88 46.54 -20.83
C ASP A 393 4.59 46.78 -21.64
N GLU A 394 3.47 47.09 -20.96
CA GLU A 394 2.90 48.47 -20.95
C GLU A 394 1.47 48.54 -20.38
N SER A 395 1.22 49.60 -19.58
CA SER A 395 -0.09 50.25 -19.31
C SER A 395 -1.16 49.48 -18.49
N GLY A 396 -2.16 50.21 -17.95
CA GLY A 396 -3.40 49.65 -17.37
C GLY A 396 -3.63 49.92 -15.87
N GLU A 397 -4.08 51.12 -15.54
CA GLU A 397 -4.33 51.68 -14.19
C GLU A 397 -5.10 50.83 -13.14
N LYS A 398 -4.86 51.13 -11.85
CA LYS A 398 -5.74 50.78 -10.71
C LYS A 398 -6.01 51.99 -9.80
N PRO A 399 -7.23 52.18 -9.28
CA PRO A 399 -7.48 52.73 -7.94
C PRO A 399 -7.42 51.57 -6.91
N ALA A 400 -6.64 51.59 -5.82
CA ALA A 400 -6.63 52.53 -4.67
C ALA A 400 -7.92 52.41 -3.82
N LYS A 401 -7.92 52.37 -2.47
CA LYS A 401 -6.97 52.83 -1.41
C LYS A 401 -6.89 51.74 -0.27
N THR A 402 -6.19 51.80 0.88
CA THR A 402 -5.69 52.87 1.78
C THR A 402 -4.48 52.41 2.64
N ALA A 403 -3.82 53.37 3.31
CA ALA A 403 -2.74 53.35 4.33
C ALA A 403 -2.40 52.02 5.09
N LYS A 404 -1.15 51.57 5.38
CA LYS A 404 0.11 52.21 5.89
C LYS A 404 -0.02 52.79 7.34
N PRO A 405 1.04 52.90 8.20
CA PRO A 405 2.49 52.71 7.94
C PRO A 405 3.38 52.08 9.06
N MET A 406 4.70 51.95 8.74
CA MET A 406 5.88 51.75 9.62
C MET A 406 6.00 50.41 10.37
N ALA A 407 7.19 49.81 10.59
CA ALA A 407 8.59 50.24 10.41
C ALA A 407 9.48 49.04 9.93
N PHE A 408 10.83 49.04 9.80
CA PHE A 408 11.86 50.05 10.09
C PHE A 408 13.07 50.01 9.11
N GLU A 409 14.16 49.32 9.44
CA GLU A 409 15.51 49.34 8.80
C GLU A 409 16.10 47.91 8.66
N LEU A 410 17.30 47.63 8.12
CA LEU A 410 18.14 48.04 6.96
C LEU A 410 19.55 47.42 7.19
N ALA A 411 20.42 47.43 6.16
CA ALA A 411 21.81 46.92 6.11
C ALA A 411 22.04 45.38 6.23
N GLY A 412 22.96 44.77 5.47
CA GLY A 412 23.68 45.27 4.29
C GLY A 412 24.98 44.53 3.98
N GLN A 413 25.41 44.59 2.70
CA GLN A 413 26.83 44.52 2.21
C GLN A 413 27.63 43.19 2.36
N THR A 414 28.57 42.79 1.49
CA THR A 414 28.81 43.02 0.04
C THR A 414 29.82 41.99 -0.53
N LEU A 415 29.75 41.73 -1.84
CA LEU A 415 30.84 41.49 -2.84
C LEU A 415 32.21 40.89 -2.42
N SER A 416 32.68 39.87 -3.18
CA SER A 416 33.99 39.82 -3.91
C SER A 416 34.44 38.37 -4.25
N THR A 417 35.32 38.06 -5.22
CA THR A 417 35.33 38.28 -6.69
C THR A 417 36.45 37.43 -7.36
N VAL A 418 36.32 37.07 -8.66
CA VAL A 418 37.40 36.54 -9.56
C VAL A 418 37.95 35.13 -9.23
N GLY A 419 38.39 34.24 -10.16
CA GLY A 419 38.52 34.26 -11.64
C GLY A 419 38.57 32.79 -12.19
N GLN A 420 38.31 32.47 -13.48
CA GLN A 420 39.12 32.67 -14.71
C GLN A 420 40.47 31.89 -14.72
N VAL A 421 40.93 31.17 -15.77
CA VAL A 421 40.50 30.94 -17.19
C VAL A 421 41.02 29.55 -17.70
N ALA A 422 40.49 29.03 -18.83
CA ALA A 422 41.15 28.10 -19.82
C ALA A 422 41.51 26.66 -19.35
N SER A 423 41.60 25.61 -20.18
CA SER A 423 41.14 25.24 -21.55
C SER A 423 41.19 23.67 -21.65
N ASP A 424 41.21 22.89 -22.76
CA ASP A 424 41.41 23.11 -24.20
C ASP A 424 40.84 21.95 -25.09
N LEU A 425 41.18 21.97 -26.39
CA LEU A 425 40.83 21.06 -27.51
C LEU A 425 41.37 19.60 -27.45
N SER A 426 40.67 18.64 -28.09
CA SER A 426 41.09 18.01 -29.39
C SER A 426 40.60 16.56 -29.65
N THR A 427 39.94 16.36 -30.81
CA THR A 427 39.98 15.18 -31.76
C THR A 427 39.93 13.70 -31.31
N GLY A 428 39.15 12.87 -32.04
CA GLY A 428 39.50 11.45 -32.30
C GLY A 428 38.33 10.51 -32.62
N GLU A 429 38.33 9.84 -33.79
CA GLU A 429 37.34 8.82 -34.19
C GLU A 429 37.81 7.36 -33.97
N PRO A 430 36.92 6.35 -33.99
CA PRO A 430 37.19 4.99 -33.52
C PRO A 430 37.56 3.97 -34.63
N PRO A 431 38.09 2.78 -34.27
CA PRO A 431 38.23 1.64 -35.17
C PRO A 431 37.13 0.58 -35.00
N ALA A 432 36.81 -0.15 -36.08
CA ALA A 432 35.95 -1.34 -36.06
C ALA A 432 36.51 -2.47 -36.94
N GLN A 433 36.51 -3.71 -36.43
CA GLN A 433 36.68 -5.01 -37.11
C GLN A 433 36.55 -6.14 -36.06
N ARG A 434 35.94 -7.33 -36.21
CA ARG A 434 35.18 -8.08 -37.26
C ARG A 434 35.84 -9.40 -37.76
N THR A 435 35.73 -10.45 -36.93
CA THR A 435 35.75 -11.90 -37.27
C THR A 435 34.77 -12.65 -36.33
N LYS A 436 33.96 -13.68 -36.64
CA LYS A 436 33.56 -14.43 -37.87
C LYS A 436 34.25 -15.81 -38.10
N ILE A 437 33.43 -16.89 -38.18
CA ILE A 437 33.74 -18.32 -38.48
C ILE A 437 34.39 -19.07 -37.27
N GLN A 438 34.13 -20.34 -36.90
CA GLN A 438 33.29 -21.51 -37.32
C GLN A 438 32.64 -22.10 -36.01
N ASN A 439 31.53 -22.86 -35.90
CA ASN A 439 30.74 -23.81 -36.71
C ASN A 439 31.19 -25.30 -36.68
N GLU A 440 30.78 -26.04 -35.63
CA GLU A 440 30.63 -27.51 -35.46
C GLU A 440 29.72 -27.71 -34.21
N HIS A 441 28.60 -28.45 -34.10
CA HIS A 441 27.92 -29.55 -34.82
C HIS A 441 28.20 -30.97 -34.27
N GLU A 442 27.27 -31.49 -33.45
CA GLU A 442 26.85 -32.89 -33.14
C GLU A 442 25.90 -32.79 -31.90
N THR A 443 24.63 -33.24 -31.88
CA THR A 443 24.05 -34.62 -31.81
C THR A 443 24.52 -35.42 -30.58
N GLU A 444 23.70 -36.21 -29.87
CA GLU A 444 22.25 -36.47 -29.87
C GLU A 444 21.91 -37.19 -28.54
N ALA A 445 20.65 -37.12 -28.05
CA ALA A 445 19.99 -38.17 -27.24
C ALA A 445 18.62 -37.71 -26.72
N SER A 446 17.56 -38.34 -27.21
CA SER A 446 16.23 -38.33 -26.58
C SER A 446 15.91 -39.75 -26.09
N GLU A 447 15.34 -39.89 -24.90
CA GLU A 447 14.60 -41.11 -24.54
C GLU A 447 13.19 -40.77 -24.06
N GLN A 448 12.24 -41.65 -24.40
CA GLN A 448 10.84 -41.61 -24.01
C GLN A 448 10.40 -43.03 -23.64
N GLY A 449 9.46 -43.15 -22.70
CA GLY A 449 8.81 -44.40 -22.32
C GLY A 449 9.24 -44.95 -20.95
N ALA A 450 8.39 -45.64 -20.20
CA ALA A 450 6.98 -45.96 -20.46
C ALA A 450 6.20 -46.23 -19.14
N SER A 451 4.95 -46.67 -19.30
CA SER A 451 4.03 -47.36 -18.35
C SER A 451 4.66 -48.02 -17.10
N GLY A 452 3.95 -48.12 -15.96
CA GLY A 452 2.53 -47.81 -15.72
C GLY A 452 2.02 -48.36 -14.37
N ASP A 453 0.75 -48.75 -14.35
CA ASP A 453 0.04 -49.60 -13.37
C ASP A 453 -0.29 -49.08 -11.94
N ASP A 454 -1.59 -48.83 -11.76
CA ASP A 454 -2.48 -49.06 -10.62
C ASP A 454 -1.94 -49.52 -9.24
N ALA A 455 -2.33 -48.80 -8.18
CA ALA A 455 -2.91 -49.41 -6.96
C ALA A 455 -3.63 -48.40 -6.02
N LYS A 456 -4.95 -48.55 -5.90
CA LYS A 456 -5.80 -48.12 -4.75
C LYS A 456 -7.02 -49.07 -4.72
N PRO A 457 -7.76 -49.19 -3.59
CA PRO A 457 -7.55 -48.61 -2.27
C PRO A 457 -7.41 -49.69 -1.18
N LEU A 458 -7.32 -49.29 0.09
CA LEU A 458 -7.95 -50.06 1.18
C LEU A 458 -8.23 -49.15 2.40
N SER A 459 -9.43 -49.26 2.96
CA SER A 459 -9.80 -48.78 4.28
C SER A 459 -10.36 -49.95 5.09
N PRO A 460 -10.16 -49.93 6.41
CA PRO A 460 -11.29 -50.08 7.33
C PRO A 460 -11.11 -49.16 8.55
N SER A 461 -12.06 -48.87 9.43
CA SER A 461 -13.53 -48.91 9.51
C SER A 461 -13.85 -48.52 10.97
N HIS A 462 -15.07 -48.08 11.27
CA HIS A 462 -15.56 -47.70 12.60
C HIS A 462 -15.02 -48.45 13.85
N SER A 463 -14.87 -47.69 14.94
CA SER A 463 -15.52 -48.02 16.21
C SER A 463 -16.29 -46.80 16.74
N GLN A 464 -17.25 -47.02 17.65
CA GLN A 464 -18.11 -45.99 18.25
C GLN A 464 -17.98 -46.00 19.78
N ALA A 465 -18.52 -44.95 20.42
CA ALA A 465 -18.78 -44.85 21.86
C ALA A 465 -17.51 -44.70 22.75
N GLU A 466 -17.59 -44.24 24.00
CA GLU A 466 -18.76 -43.96 24.85
C GLU A 466 -18.81 -42.52 25.41
N THR A 467 -19.99 -42.15 25.94
CA THR A 467 -20.22 -40.92 26.70
C THR A 467 -19.84 -41.05 28.18
N ALA A 468 -19.23 -40.03 28.75
CA ALA A 468 -19.19 -39.82 30.20
C ALA A 468 -19.66 -38.39 30.56
N LYS A 469 -20.50 -38.28 31.59
CA LYS A 469 -20.93 -37.05 32.27
C LYS A 469 -20.51 -37.15 33.75
N LYS A 470 -20.65 -36.02 34.47
CA LYS A 470 -20.48 -35.85 35.93
C LYS A 470 -19.01 -35.75 36.38
N GLU A 471 -18.66 -35.01 37.44
CA GLU A 471 -19.32 -33.87 38.12
C GLU A 471 -18.27 -33.10 38.94
N ASP A 472 -18.61 -31.85 39.29
CA ASP A 472 -18.29 -31.07 40.50
C ASP A 472 -16.98 -31.29 41.30
N GLY A 473 -16.33 -30.17 41.65
CA GLY A 473 -15.21 -30.13 42.60
C GLY A 473 -14.67 -28.70 42.79
N GLU A 474 -15.12 -28.03 43.86
CA GLU A 474 -14.60 -26.70 44.26
C GLU A 474 -13.24 -26.80 44.97
N ILE A 475 -12.35 -25.83 44.73
CA ILE A 475 -11.59 -25.00 45.70
C ILE A 475 -10.65 -24.05 44.93
#